data_AF-A0A962NIA1-F1
#
_entry.id   AF-A0A962NIA1-F1
#
_cell.length_a   1.000
_cell.length_b   1.000
_cell.length_c   1.000
_cell.angle_alpha   90.00
_cell.angle_beta   90.00
_cell.angle_gamma   90.00
#
_symmetry.space_group_name_H-M   'P 1'
#
loop_
_entity.id
_entity.type
_entity.pdbx_description
1 polymer ?
#
loop_
_entity_poly.entity_id
_entity_poly.type
_entity_poly.pdbx_seq_one_letter_code
_entity_poly.pdbx_strand_id
1 'polypeptide(L)'
;MTERLRIATRESPLALWQTHHVADRLQRLHADLQIELVPLTTRGDQILDRPLAQIGGKGLFLKELEQAMLNGEADLAVHSCKDMPAELDDGMALCGLLDRADPTDALVSPKHASLDELPNGARVGTSSLRRRSQVLHRRPDLRVVEFRGNVQTRLRKLSEGVADCT
;
A
#
# COMPACT_ATOMS: atom_id res chain seq x y z
N MET A 1 26.80 -19.59 14.31
CA MET A 1 26.89 -18.29 13.63
C MET A 1 25.53 -17.64 13.77
N THR A 2 25.45 -16.38 14.20
CA THR A 2 24.17 -15.68 14.25
C THR A 2 23.73 -15.39 12.82
N GLU A 3 22.61 -15.96 12.39
CA GLU A 3 22.07 -15.70 11.04
C GLU A 3 21.47 -14.29 11.04
N ARG A 4 21.93 -13.45 10.11
CA ARG A 4 21.37 -12.12 9.87
C ARG A 4 20.44 -12.20 8.67
N LEU A 5 19.23 -11.68 8.83
CA LEU A 5 18.20 -11.64 7.80
C LEU A 5 17.83 -10.18 7.50
N ARG A 6 18.01 -9.77 6.25
CA ARG A 6 17.77 -8.42 5.77
C ARG A 6 16.44 -8.33 5.05
N ILE A 7 15.57 -7.47 5.54
CA ILE A 7 14.20 -7.33 5.05
C ILE A 7 14.03 -6.00 4.34
N ALA A 8 13.92 -6.05 3.01
CA ALA A 8 13.61 -4.90 2.19
C ALA A 8 12.17 -4.41 2.45
N THR A 9 12.00 -3.10 2.63
CA THR A 9 10.70 -2.49 2.87
C THR A 9 10.61 -1.09 2.27
N ARG A 10 9.41 -0.67 1.90
CA ARG A 10 9.16 0.76 1.62
C ARG A 10 9.23 1.58 2.90
N GLU A 11 9.56 2.86 2.76
CA GLU A 11 9.67 3.82 3.87
C GLU A 11 8.33 4.34 4.40
N SER A 12 7.21 4.03 3.73
CA SER A 12 5.90 4.48 4.20
C SER A 12 5.59 3.87 5.59
N PRO A 13 4.93 4.62 6.51
CA PRO A 13 4.69 4.12 7.86
C PRO A 13 3.95 2.78 7.91
N LEU A 14 3.01 2.53 6.99
CA LEU A 14 2.30 1.26 6.91
C LEU A 14 3.22 0.12 6.46
N ALA A 15 4.11 0.36 5.49
CA ALA A 15 5.07 -0.65 5.04
C ALA A 15 6.07 -1.01 6.16
N LEU A 16 6.61 0.00 6.86
CA LEU A 16 7.46 -0.24 8.04
C LEU A 16 6.72 -1.03 9.11
N TRP A 17 5.46 -0.70 9.40
CA TRP A 17 4.65 -1.47 10.34
C TRP A 17 4.46 -2.92 9.90
N GLN A 18 4.17 -3.16 8.62
CA GLN A 18 4.02 -4.52 8.06
C GLN A 18 5.33 -5.32 8.19
N THR A 19 6.46 -4.67 7.91
CA THR A 19 7.78 -5.29 8.00
C THR A 19 8.17 -5.61 9.44
N HIS A 20 7.92 -4.69 10.39
CA HIS A 20 8.09 -4.99 11.82
C HIS A 20 7.19 -6.14 12.27
N HIS A 21 5.94 -6.20 11.79
CA HIS A 21 5.02 -7.27 12.13
C HIS A 21 5.48 -8.67 11.66
N VAL A 22 6.16 -8.73 10.51
CA VAL A 22 6.83 -9.94 10.01
C VAL A 22 8.08 -10.24 10.85
N ALA A 23 8.92 -9.23 11.09
CA ALA A 23 10.15 -9.36 11.88
C ALA A 23 9.87 -9.92 13.28
N ASP A 24 8.88 -9.38 13.98
CA ASP A 24 8.48 -9.83 15.32
C ASP A 24 8.07 -11.31 15.33
N ARG A 25 7.43 -11.80 14.26
CA ARG A 25 7.04 -13.23 14.16
C ARG A 25 8.24 -14.12 13.93
N LEU A 26 9.13 -13.71 13.02
CA LEU A 26 10.35 -14.44 12.73
C LEU A 26 11.22 -14.54 13.99
N GLN A 27 11.36 -13.46 14.75
CA GLN A 27 12.11 -13.46 16.02
C GLN A 27 11.46 -14.32 17.10
N ARG A 28 10.13 -14.42 17.16
CA ARG A 28 9.45 -15.34 18.10
C ARG A 28 9.69 -16.81 17.78
N LEU A 29 9.81 -17.16 16.49
CA LEU A 29 10.08 -18.52 16.04
C LEU A 29 11.58 -18.86 16.07
N HIS A 30 12.43 -17.84 15.90
CA HIS A 30 13.88 -17.95 15.83
C HIS A 30 14.52 -16.86 16.71
N ALA A 31 14.66 -17.13 18.01
CA ALA A 31 15.10 -16.14 18.99
C ALA A 31 16.50 -15.55 18.72
N ASP A 32 17.38 -16.34 18.10
CA ASP A 32 18.75 -15.92 17.77
C ASP A 32 18.86 -15.24 16.39
N LEU A 33 17.76 -15.11 15.65
CA LEU A 33 17.76 -14.48 14.33
C LEU A 33 17.93 -12.96 14.45
N GLN A 34 19.01 -12.44 13.88
CA GLN A 34 19.21 -10.99 13.78
C GLN A 34 18.47 -10.46 12.57
N ILE A 35 17.53 -9.54 12.79
CA ILE A 35 16.79 -8.92 11.69
C ILE A 35 17.29 -7.49 11.47
N GLU A 36 17.61 -7.20 10.22
CA GLU A 36 17.89 -5.86 9.74
C GLU A 36 16.78 -5.44 8.77
N LEU A 37 16.24 -4.25 8.95
CA LEU A 37 15.34 -3.65 7.98
C LEU A 37 16.17 -2.84 7.00
N VAL A 38 15.86 -2.96 5.71
CA VAL A 38 16.47 -2.20 4.61
C VAL A 38 15.39 -1.32 3.98
N PRO A 39 15.15 -0.10 4.51
CA PRO A 39 14.17 0.82 3.95
C PRO A 39 14.65 1.35 2.60
N LEU A 40 13.78 1.30 1.60
CA LEU A 40 14.05 1.80 0.25
C LEU A 40 12.96 2.77 -0.19
N THR A 41 13.36 3.81 -0.90
CA THR A 41 12.44 4.70 -1.62
C THR A 41 12.15 4.13 -3.01
N THR A 42 10.88 3.97 -3.37
CA THR A 42 10.48 3.50 -4.72
C THR A 42 10.14 4.67 -5.64
N ARG A 43 10.23 4.49 -6.96
CA ARG A 43 9.71 5.49 -7.93
C ARG A 43 8.24 5.79 -7.72
N GLY A 44 7.43 4.81 -7.32
CA GLY A 44 6.02 5.01 -6.99
C GLY A 44 5.80 5.93 -5.77
N ASP A 45 6.77 6.02 -4.85
CA ASP A 45 6.72 6.95 -3.72
C ASP A 45 7.09 8.40 -4.13
N GLN A 46 7.91 8.55 -5.17
CA GLN A 46 8.37 9.85 -5.67
C GLN A 46 7.37 10.51 -6.64
N ILE A 47 6.59 9.74 -7.39
CA ILE A 47 5.67 10.25 -8.41
C ILE A 47 4.25 10.39 -7.83
N LEU A 48 3.92 11.57 -7.32
CA LEU A 48 2.59 11.88 -6.74
C LEU A 48 1.67 12.68 -7.69
N ASP A 49 2.20 13.18 -8.80
CA ASP A 49 1.59 14.20 -9.67
C ASP A 49 0.90 13.67 -10.93
N ARG A 50 1.01 12.37 -11.23
CA ARG A 50 0.39 11.74 -12.43
C ARG A 50 -0.53 10.57 -12.08
N PRO A 51 -1.59 10.27 -12.86
CA PRO A 51 -2.44 9.09 -12.69
C PRO A 51 -1.68 7.76 -12.85
N LEU A 52 -1.99 6.77 -12.00
CA LEU A 52 -1.37 5.42 -11.96
C LEU A 52 -1.63 4.68 -13.27
N ALA A 53 -2.83 4.84 -13.82
CA ALA A 53 -3.19 4.29 -15.13
C ALA A 53 -2.36 4.90 -16.29
N GLN A 54 -1.83 6.12 -16.12
CA GLN A 54 -0.97 6.77 -17.12
C GLN A 54 0.52 6.51 -16.89
N ILE A 55 0.93 6.15 -15.67
CA ILE A 55 2.35 5.92 -15.35
C ILE A 55 2.85 4.59 -15.91
N GLY A 56 1.97 3.64 -16.26
CA GLY A 56 2.29 2.49 -17.11
C GLY A 56 3.58 1.75 -16.71
N GLY A 57 3.48 0.77 -15.81
CA GLY A 57 4.62 -0.09 -15.47
C GLY A 57 4.22 -1.13 -14.44
N LYS A 58 4.34 -2.42 -14.80
CA LYS A 58 4.29 -3.51 -13.82
C LYS A 58 5.36 -3.22 -12.76
N GLY A 59 5.03 -3.32 -11.47
CA GLY A 59 6.04 -3.27 -10.39
C GLY A 59 6.53 -1.89 -9.91
N LEU A 60 5.78 -0.79 -10.10
CA LEU A 60 6.15 0.58 -9.65
C LEU A 60 6.56 0.71 -8.16
N PHE A 61 6.15 -0.22 -7.32
CA PHE A 61 6.47 -0.28 -5.89
C PHE A 61 7.34 -1.49 -5.52
N LEU A 62 7.69 -2.33 -6.48
CA LEU A 62 8.39 -3.61 -6.27
C LEU A 62 9.81 -3.59 -6.82
N LYS A 63 10.03 -2.92 -7.95
CA LYS A 63 11.28 -3.03 -8.70
C LYS A 63 12.52 -2.70 -7.85
N GLU A 64 12.46 -1.68 -7.01
CA GLU A 64 13.58 -1.31 -6.15
C GLU A 64 13.84 -2.35 -5.05
N LEU A 65 12.79 -2.96 -4.50
CA LEU A 65 12.90 -4.02 -3.49
C LEU A 65 13.44 -5.32 -4.10
N GLU A 66 12.91 -5.70 -5.26
CA GLU A 66 13.39 -6.86 -6.04
C GLU A 66 14.84 -6.68 -6.47
N GLN A 67 15.24 -5.49 -6.91
CA GLN A 67 16.62 -5.20 -7.28
C GLN A 67 17.56 -5.31 -6.07
N ALA A 68 17.16 -4.83 -4.89
CA ALA A 68 17.94 -4.98 -3.67
C ALA A 68 18.13 -6.47 -3.30
N MET A 69 17.11 -7.30 -3.52
CA MET A 69 17.22 -8.75 -3.33
C MET A 69 18.16 -9.39 -4.36
N LEU A 70 18.03 -9.05 -5.65
CA LEU A 70 18.90 -9.56 -6.72
C LEU A 70 20.37 -9.14 -6.54
N ASN A 71 20.62 -7.95 -6.00
CA ASN A 71 21.96 -7.46 -5.71
C ASN A 71 22.56 -8.07 -4.43
N GLY A 72 21.79 -8.87 -3.69
CA GLY A 72 22.21 -9.42 -2.40
C GLY A 72 22.30 -8.36 -1.30
N GLU A 73 21.63 -7.22 -1.44
CA GLU A 73 21.50 -6.16 -0.43
C GLU A 73 20.42 -6.51 0.60
N ALA A 74 19.41 -7.29 0.20
CA ALA A 74 18.36 -7.83 1.06
C ALA A 74 18.11 -9.31 0.77
N ASP A 75 17.50 -10.01 1.73
CA ASP A 75 17.24 -11.46 1.66
C ASP A 75 15.75 -11.76 1.43
N LEU A 76 14.86 -10.86 1.86
CA LEU A 76 13.42 -10.93 1.59
C LEU A 76 12.79 -9.53 1.49
N ALA A 77 11.61 -9.43 0.89
CA ALA A 77 10.82 -8.21 0.85
C ALA A 77 9.41 -8.44 1.44
N VAL A 78 8.88 -7.43 2.13
CA VAL A 78 7.51 -7.46 2.68
C VAL A 78 6.62 -6.49 1.90
N HIS A 79 5.47 -7.01 1.43
CA HIS A 79 4.53 -6.27 0.62
C HIS A 79 3.09 -6.41 1.13
N SER A 80 2.28 -5.39 0.85
CA SER A 80 0.83 -5.57 0.82
C SER A 80 0.49 -6.46 -0.38
N CYS A 81 -0.18 -7.59 -0.15
CA CYS A 81 -0.45 -8.59 -1.20
C CYS A 81 -1.17 -8.02 -2.44
N LYS A 82 -2.05 -7.01 -2.27
CA LYS A 82 -2.77 -6.36 -3.37
C LYS A 82 -1.86 -5.59 -4.35
N ASP A 83 -0.64 -5.26 -3.92
CA ASP A 83 0.33 -4.52 -4.72
C ASP A 83 1.26 -5.47 -5.48
N MET A 84 1.23 -6.79 -5.19
CA MET A 84 2.01 -7.79 -5.90
C MET A 84 1.50 -7.98 -7.33
N PRO A 85 2.39 -8.15 -8.33
CA PRO A 85 1.98 -8.55 -9.67
C PRO A 85 1.43 -9.99 -9.67
N ALA A 86 0.64 -10.31 -10.70
CA ALA A 86 0.09 -11.66 -10.87
C ALA A 86 1.16 -12.70 -11.24
N GLU A 87 2.23 -12.26 -11.88
CA GLU A 87 3.40 -13.05 -12.28
C GLU A 87 4.62 -12.45 -11.58
N LEU A 88 5.45 -13.30 -10.99
CA LEU A 88 6.73 -12.91 -10.41
C LEU A 88 7.83 -13.13 -11.45
N ASP A 89 8.86 -12.29 -11.41
CA ASP A 89 10.04 -12.44 -12.26
C ASP A 89 10.82 -13.70 -11.87
N ASP A 90 11.56 -14.27 -12.83
CA ASP A 90 12.37 -15.46 -12.61
C ASP A 90 13.38 -15.24 -11.47
N GLY A 91 13.49 -16.24 -10.59
CA GLY A 91 14.34 -16.15 -9.39
C GLY A 91 13.66 -15.52 -8.17
N MET A 92 12.44 -15.00 -8.32
CA MET A 92 11.61 -14.58 -7.20
C MET A 92 10.54 -15.62 -6.86
N ALA A 93 10.19 -15.70 -5.58
CA ALA A 93 9.11 -16.54 -5.11
C ALA A 93 8.34 -15.86 -3.98
N LEU A 94 7.03 -16.10 -3.92
CA LEU A 94 6.23 -15.74 -2.75
C LEU A 94 6.46 -16.78 -1.65
N CYS A 95 7.39 -16.49 -0.74
CA CYS A 95 7.83 -17.44 0.29
C CYS A 95 6.86 -17.59 1.47
N GLY A 96 5.86 -16.72 1.60
CA GLY A 96 4.90 -16.80 2.70
C GLY A 96 3.77 -15.79 2.60
N LEU A 97 2.65 -16.13 3.23
CA LEU A 97 1.49 -15.27 3.43
C LEU A 97 1.10 -15.31 4.90
N LEU A 98 0.90 -14.14 5.50
CA LEU A 98 0.36 -14.04 6.85
C LEU A 98 -1.17 -14.18 6.85
N ASP A 99 -1.73 -14.42 8.02
CA ASP A 99 -3.19 -14.40 8.23
C ASP A 99 -3.79 -13.08 7.74
N ARG A 100 -4.90 -13.20 7.02
CA ARG A 100 -5.54 -12.08 6.35
C ARG A 100 -6.25 -11.19 7.37
N ALA A 101 -5.87 -9.91 7.41
CA ALA A 101 -6.66 -8.87 8.10
C ALA A 101 -8.01 -8.64 7.39
N ASP A 102 -8.89 -7.84 8.00
CA ASP A 102 -10.19 -7.47 7.40
C ASP A 102 -10.00 -6.98 5.95
N PRO A 103 -10.61 -7.65 4.96
CA PRO A 103 -10.43 -7.33 3.54
C PRO A 103 -11.40 -6.25 3.03
N THR A 104 -12.24 -5.68 3.90
CA THR A 104 -13.27 -4.71 3.50
C THR A 104 -12.72 -3.31 3.24
N ASP A 105 -13.41 -2.55 2.40
CA ASP A 105 -13.17 -1.12 2.25
C ASP A 105 -13.87 -0.36 3.39
N ALA A 106 -13.22 0.66 3.93
CA ALA A 106 -13.82 1.58 4.91
C ALA A 106 -14.15 2.93 4.25
N LEU A 107 -15.29 3.51 4.60
CA LEU A 107 -15.60 4.91 4.31
C LEU A 107 -14.98 5.77 5.42
N VAL A 108 -14.16 6.76 5.06
CA VAL A 108 -13.62 7.72 6.01
C VAL A 108 -14.17 9.11 5.69
N SER A 109 -14.93 9.69 6.62
CA SER A 109 -15.46 11.05 6.50
C SER A 109 -15.50 11.74 7.86
N PRO A 110 -15.22 13.05 7.91
CA PRO A 110 -15.37 13.83 9.14
C PRO A 110 -16.85 14.14 9.48
N LYS A 111 -17.78 13.99 8.53
CA LYS A 111 -19.16 14.49 8.68
C LYS A 111 -20.26 13.45 8.46
N HIS A 112 -20.00 12.39 7.70
CA HIS A 112 -21.03 11.46 7.23
C HIS A 112 -20.65 10.03 7.59
N ALA A 113 -21.58 9.26 8.16
CA ALA A 113 -21.28 7.90 8.63
C ALA A 113 -21.36 6.85 7.51
N SER A 114 -22.03 7.17 6.40
CA SER A 114 -22.25 6.27 5.29
C SER A 114 -22.21 6.96 3.93
N LEU A 115 -22.05 6.18 2.86
CA LEU A 115 -22.08 6.69 1.49
C LEU A 115 -23.48 7.23 1.14
N ASP A 116 -24.53 6.70 1.77
CA ASP A 116 -25.91 7.09 1.50
C ASP A 116 -26.24 8.48 2.10
N GLU A 117 -25.59 8.87 3.19
CA GLU A 117 -25.73 10.19 3.82
C GLU A 117 -25.04 11.34 3.06
N LEU A 118 -24.23 11.04 2.04
CA LEU A 118 -23.53 12.06 1.28
C LEU A 118 -24.52 12.94 0.48
N PRO A 119 -24.37 14.29 0.52
CA PRO A 119 -25.20 15.17 -0.28
C PRO A 119 -24.93 14.98 -1.78
N ASN A 120 -25.90 15.39 -2.60
CA ASN A 120 -25.77 15.32 -4.05
C ASN A 120 -24.52 16.08 -4.53
N GLY A 121 -23.73 15.46 -5.40
CA GLY A 121 -22.51 16.08 -5.93
C GLY A 121 -21.31 16.07 -4.97
N ALA A 122 -21.41 15.42 -3.80
CA ALA A 122 -20.30 15.30 -2.87
C ALA A 122 -19.07 14.63 -3.51
N ARG A 123 -17.88 15.02 -3.06
CA ARG A 123 -16.59 14.58 -3.58
C ARG A 123 -16.08 13.37 -2.82
N VAL A 124 -15.90 12.26 -3.54
CA VAL A 124 -15.33 11.02 -3.01
C VAL A 124 -13.88 10.88 -3.48
N GLY A 125 -12.93 10.91 -2.56
CA GLY A 125 -11.51 10.78 -2.87
C GLY A 125 -11.11 9.32 -3.11
N THR A 126 -10.84 8.92 -4.35
CA THR A 126 -10.19 7.63 -4.63
C THR A 126 -9.54 7.59 -6.01
N SER A 127 -8.31 7.10 -6.08
CA SER A 127 -7.60 6.80 -7.34
C SER A 127 -7.76 5.33 -7.79
N SER A 128 -8.60 4.54 -7.11
CA SER A 128 -8.86 3.14 -7.48
C SER A 128 -10.01 3.06 -8.48
N LEU A 129 -9.76 2.54 -9.68
CA LEU A 129 -10.81 2.28 -10.68
C LEU A 129 -11.87 1.28 -10.16
N ARG A 130 -11.43 0.29 -9.37
CA ARG A 130 -12.33 -0.65 -8.69
C ARG A 130 -13.32 0.08 -7.79
N ARG A 131 -12.85 0.96 -6.91
CA ARG A 131 -13.73 1.71 -6.00
C ARG A 131 -14.56 2.75 -6.74
N ARG A 132 -13.97 3.47 -7.70
CA ARG A 132 -14.66 4.48 -8.52
C ARG A 132 -15.88 3.89 -9.24
N SER A 133 -15.70 2.76 -9.92
CA SER A 133 -16.80 2.11 -10.64
C SER A 133 -17.93 1.67 -9.71
N GLN A 134 -17.59 1.07 -8.56
CA GLN A 134 -18.59 0.62 -7.57
C GLN A 134 -19.35 1.80 -6.93
N VAL A 135 -18.65 2.89 -6.58
CA VAL A 135 -19.26 4.10 -6.03
C VAL A 135 -20.21 4.74 -7.03
N LEU A 136 -19.77 4.98 -8.27
CA LEU A 136 -20.59 5.62 -9.30
C LEU A 136 -21.75 4.74 -9.77
N HIS A 137 -21.62 3.41 -9.68
CA HIS A 137 -22.73 2.51 -9.95
C HIS A 137 -23.85 2.65 -8.90
N ARG A 138 -23.50 2.76 -7.61
CA ARG A 138 -24.49 2.92 -6.52
C ARG A 138 -25.02 4.35 -6.39
N ARG A 139 -24.15 5.35 -6.59
CA ARG A 139 -24.42 6.77 -6.39
C ARG A 139 -23.85 7.60 -7.56
N PRO A 140 -24.53 7.60 -8.72
CA PRO A 140 -24.04 8.25 -9.94
C PRO A 140 -23.98 9.79 -9.84
N ASP A 141 -24.62 10.37 -8.82
CA ASP A 141 -24.59 11.79 -8.53
C ASP A 141 -23.28 12.27 -7.88
N LEU A 142 -22.48 11.36 -7.32
CA LEU A 142 -21.24 11.71 -6.62
C LEU A 142 -20.09 12.04 -7.58
N ARG A 143 -19.18 12.90 -7.13
CA ARG A 143 -17.98 13.30 -7.88
C ARG A 143 -16.76 12.56 -7.35
N VAL A 144 -16.31 11.52 -8.06
CA VAL A 144 -15.07 10.81 -7.68
C VAL A 144 -13.85 11.59 -8.15
N VAL A 145 -12.95 11.93 -7.22
CA VAL A 145 -11.74 12.73 -7.48
C VAL A 145 -10.47 11.92 -7.20
N GLU A 146 -9.39 12.22 -7.94
CA GLU A 146 -8.08 11.59 -7.71
C GLU A 146 -7.58 11.90 -6.29
N PHE A 147 -7.13 10.85 -5.59
CA PHE A 147 -6.76 10.95 -4.19
C PHE A 147 -5.58 10.03 -3.89
N ARG A 148 -4.38 10.63 -3.96
CA ARG A 148 -3.08 9.96 -3.88
C ARG A 148 -2.30 10.31 -2.63
N GLY A 149 -1.30 9.47 -2.35
CA GLY A 149 -0.43 9.53 -1.18
C GLY A 149 -0.60 8.30 -0.29
N ASN A 150 0.31 8.14 0.67
CA ASN A 150 0.16 7.20 1.78
C ASN A 150 -1.08 7.55 2.63
N VAL A 151 -1.40 6.69 3.60
CA VAL A 151 -2.60 6.83 4.44
C VAL A 151 -2.64 8.20 5.13
N GLN A 152 -1.53 8.64 5.73
CA GLN A 152 -1.42 9.91 6.43
C GLN A 152 -1.66 11.11 5.49
N THR A 153 -1.10 11.07 4.28
CA THR A 153 -1.30 12.12 3.28
C THR A 153 -2.77 12.23 2.88
N ARG A 154 -3.46 11.09 2.73
CA ARG A 154 -4.90 11.05 2.40
C ARG A 154 -5.76 11.60 3.53
N LEU A 155 -5.47 11.22 4.78
CA LEU A 155 -6.17 11.74 5.95
C LEU A 155 -5.98 13.26 6.10
N ARG A 156 -4.77 13.76 5.84
CA ARG A 156 -4.50 15.21 5.81
C ARG A 156 -5.32 15.91 4.72
N LYS A 157 -5.29 15.42 3.48
CA LYS A 157 -6.09 15.98 2.38
C LYS A 157 -7.59 15.99 2.71
N LEU A 158 -8.08 14.96 3.41
CA LEU A 158 -9.47 14.91 3.86
C LEU A 158 -9.76 16.01 4.90
N SER A 159 -8.87 16.20 5.87
CA SER A 159 -8.98 17.28 6.87
C SER A 159 -8.90 18.69 6.26
N GLU A 160 -8.16 18.84 5.15
CA GLU A 160 -8.05 20.08 4.37
C GLU A 160 -9.26 20.32 3.45
N GLY A 161 -10.24 19.41 3.40
CA GLY A 161 -11.46 19.58 2.61
C GLY A 161 -11.27 19.34 1.10
N VAL A 162 -10.20 18.65 0.69
CA VAL A 162 -9.95 18.28 -0.71
C VAL A 162 -11.04 17.33 -1.23
N ALA A 163 -11.56 16.47 -0.36
CA ALA A 163 -12.72 15.60 -0.59
C ALA A 163 -13.64 15.61 0.63
N ASP A 164 -14.88 15.16 0.48
CA ASP A 164 -15.88 15.08 1.55
C ASP A 164 -15.84 13.71 2.28
N CYS A 165 -15.35 12.68 1.59
CA CYS A 165 -14.96 11.38 2.14
C CYS A 165 -13.87 10.70 1.28
N THR A 166 -13.26 9.62 1.77
CA THR A 166 -12.29 8.77 1.03
C THR A 166 -12.45 7.29 1.35
#